data_AF-D0RPA7-F1
#
_entry.id   AF-D0RPA7-F1
#
_cell.length_a   1.000
_cell.length_b   1.000
_cell.length_c   1.000
_cell.angle_alpha   90.00
_cell.angle_beta   90.00
_cell.angle_gamma   90.00
#
_symmetry.space_group_name_H-M   'P 1'
#
loop_
_entity.id
_entity.type
_entity.pdbx_description
1 polymer ?
#
loop_
_entity_poly.entity_id
_entity_poly.type
_entity_poly.pdbx_seq_one_letter_code
_entity_poly.pdbx_strand_id
1 'polypeptide(L)'
;MSNKGFSLVELLVVVAIIGVLAGVGVVGYDRYVENTKRKVLEQMHNNIVRAVETEFTILSNQLGSAMRERDNAGNWIQRAADGTPTTAGITEATASKVGEYTTCYNFVWSLKKHFESNENGFENPWIKGKKAITIDTEGRANHKQGHIQMYCYLTNGGFGSGSGCAISSGAAAARVHTYFTDRGSQGTGPNPKEMVAYIGGGNFSTNWPQKKSDCGWADSSASTDPVYGAWKVTNSILSEADY
;
A
#
# COMPACT_ATOMS: atom_id res chain seq x y z
N MET A 1 -60.55 29.95 14.54
CA MET A 1 -59.44 29.04 14.89
C MET A 1 -58.45 29.84 15.73
N SER A 2 -58.25 29.48 17.00
CA SER A 2 -57.23 30.11 17.85
C SER A 2 -55.88 29.47 17.54
N ASN A 3 -55.01 30.20 16.84
CA ASN A 3 -53.61 29.81 16.72
C ASN A 3 -52.94 30.07 18.08
N LYS A 4 -52.68 29.00 18.84
CA LYS A 4 -51.81 29.08 20.02
C LYS A 4 -50.38 29.34 19.51
N GLY A 5 -49.94 30.60 19.61
CA GLY A 5 -48.55 30.96 19.35
C GLY A 5 -47.64 30.41 20.46
N PHE A 6 -46.44 29.97 20.09
CA PHE A 6 -45.41 29.55 21.04
C PHE A 6 -44.97 30.73 21.93
N SER A 7 -44.79 30.48 23.22
CA SER A 7 -44.23 31.47 24.15
C SER A 7 -42.73 31.66 23.91
N LEU A 8 -42.24 32.88 24.09
CA LEU A 8 -40.80 33.20 24.00
C LEU A 8 -39.97 32.39 24.99
N VAL A 9 -40.52 32.10 26.18
CA VAL A 9 -39.83 31.28 27.20
C VAL A 9 -39.74 29.81 26.76
N GLU A 10 -40.79 29.28 26.13
CA GLU A 10 -40.78 27.91 25.61
C GLU A 10 -39.70 27.74 24.53
N LEU A 11 -39.58 28.72 23.64
CA LEU A 11 -38.52 28.72 22.62
C LEU A 11 -37.12 28.84 23.24
N LEU A 12 -36.95 29.70 24.24
CA LEU A 12 -35.66 29.92 24.91
C LEU A 12 -35.15 28.64 25.58
N VAL A 13 -36.03 27.91 26.29
CA VAL A 13 -35.66 26.67 26.96
C VAL A 13 -35.23 25.61 25.93
N VAL A 14 -35.94 25.50 24.81
CA VAL A 14 -35.58 24.56 23.73
C VAL A 14 -34.19 24.89 23.16
N VAL A 15 -33.90 26.16 22.89
CA VAL A 15 -32.58 26.57 22.38
C VAL A 15 -31.47 26.28 23.40
N ALA A 16 -31.72 26.54 24.69
CA ALA A 16 -30.76 26.24 25.75
C ALA A 16 -30.45 24.73 25.85
N ILE A 17 -31.47 23.87 25.79
CA ILE A 17 -31.30 22.42 25.83
C ILE A 17 -30.54 21.93 24.59
N ILE A 18 -30.92 22.39 23.38
CA ILE A 18 -30.23 22.03 22.13
C ILE A 18 -28.77 22.49 22.15
N GLY A 19 -28.48 23.68 22.70
CA GLY A 19 -27.12 24.19 22.83
C GLY A 19 -26.22 23.28 23.66
N VAL A 20 -26.71 22.79 24.80
CA VAL A 20 -25.96 21.85 25.66
C VAL A 20 -25.76 20.50 24.95
N LEU A 21 -26.83 19.94 24.35
CA LEU A 21 -26.76 18.66 23.63
C LEU A 21 -25.81 18.72 22.44
N ALA A 22 -25.80 19.83 21.70
CA ALA A 22 -24.88 20.03 20.58
C ALA A 22 -23.42 20.07 21.05
N GLY A 23 -23.13 20.78 22.15
CA GLY A 23 -21.78 20.87 22.70
C GLY A 23 -21.18 19.51 23.06
N VAL A 24 -21.94 18.67 23.78
CA VAL A 24 -21.48 17.31 24.12
C VAL A 24 -21.51 16.36 22.92
N GLY A 25 -22.48 16.53 22.02
CA GLY A 25 -22.66 15.70 20.84
C GLY A 25 -21.50 15.83 19.85
N VAL A 26 -20.99 17.05 19.62
CA VAL A 26 -19.87 17.31 18.70
C VAL A 26 -18.60 16.58 19.15
N VAL A 27 -18.23 16.67 20.42
CA VAL A 27 -17.01 16.00 20.94
C VAL A 27 -17.11 14.48 20.82
N GLY A 28 -18.28 13.91 21.12
CA GLY A 28 -18.54 12.48 20.94
C GLY A 28 -18.47 12.06 19.48
N TYR A 29 -19.05 12.86 18.58
CA TYR A 29 -19.06 12.60 17.15
C TYR A 29 -17.66 12.65 16.54
N ASP A 30 -16.85 13.66 16.86
CA ASP A 30 -15.48 13.79 16.34
C ASP A 30 -14.61 12.59 16.74
N ARG A 31 -14.72 12.12 18.00
CA ARG A 31 -14.03 10.91 18.45
C ARG A 31 -14.51 9.66 17.73
N TYR A 32 -15.81 9.54 17.47
CA TYR A 32 -16.38 8.44 16.69
C TYR A 32 -15.85 8.43 15.25
N VAL A 33 -15.84 9.60 14.60
CA VAL A 33 -15.34 9.76 13.23
C VAL A 33 -13.86 9.39 13.17
N GLU A 34 -13.03 9.87 14.10
CA GLU A 34 -11.60 9.55 14.14
C GLU A 34 -11.34 8.05 14.32
N ASN A 35 -12.05 7.38 15.23
CA ASN A 35 -11.95 5.94 15.40
C ASN A 35 -12.39 5.16 14.16
N THR A 36 -13.40 5.67 13.44
CA THR A 36 -13.88 5.06 12.20
C THR A 36 -12.82 5.16 11.11
N LYS A 37 -12.19 6.34 10.94
CA LYS A 37 -11.06 6.53 10.01
C LYS A 37 -9.91 5.57 10.28
N ARG A 38 -9.53 5.40 11.55
CA ARG A 38 -8.50 4.42 11.96
C ARG A 38 -8.86 3.00 11.55
N LYS A 39 -10.07 2.54 11.87
CA LYS A 39 -10.53 1.19 11.51
C LYS A 39 -10.57 0.95 10.00
N VAL A 40 -10.97 1.96 9.22
CA VAL A 40 -10.96 1.87 7.75
C VAL A 40 -9.53 1.66 7.25
N LEU A 41 -8.56 2.43 7.75
CA LEU A 41 -7.16 2.28 7.36
C LEU A 41 -6.57 0.93 7.81
N GLU A 42 -6.91 0.45 9.01
CA GLU A 42 -6.54 -0.89 9.49
C GLU A 42 -7.09 -1.99 8.58
N GLN A 43 -8.34 -1.87 8.13
CA GLN A 43 -8.94 -2.82 7.20
C GLN A 43 -8.25 -2.80 5.83
N MET A 44 -7.93 -1.60 5.31
CA MET A 44 -7.16 -1.46 4.07
C MET A 44 -5.77 -2.12 4.19
N HIS A 45 -5.06 -1.87 5.29
CA HIS A 45 -3.78 -2.52 5.58
C HIS A 45 -3.91 -4.05 5.57
N ASN A 46 -4.85 -4.59 6.35
CA ASN A 46 -5.05 -6.03 6.45
C ASN A 46 -5.43 -6.67 5.10
N ASN A 47 -6.21 -5.98 4.27
CA ASN A 47 -6.54 -6.46 2.93
C ASN A 47 -5.30 -6.54 2.03
N ILE A 48 -4.43 -5.52 2.07
CA ILE A 48 -3.17 -5.53 1.32
C ILE A 48 -2.26 -6.65 1.81
N VAL A 49 -2.04 -6.74 3.13
CA VAL A 49 -1.17 -7.77 3.72
C VAL A 49 -1.64 -9.17 3.31
N ARG A 50 -2.93 -9.46 3.44
CA ARG A 50 -3.50 -10.75 3.02
C ARG A 50 -3.31 -11.01 1.53
N ALA A 51 -3.51 -10.00 0.67
CA ALA A 51 -3.30 -10.15 -0.77
C ALA A 51 -1.83 -10.46 -1.09
N VAL A 52 -0.89 -9.75 -0.46
CA VAL A 52 0.54 -10.01 -0.63
C VAL A 52 0.90 -11.42 -0.14
N GLU A 53 0.49 -11.80 1.07
CA GLU A 53 0.78 -13.13 1.65
C GLU A 53 0.20 -14.26 0.79
N THR A 54 -1.01 -14.06 0.27
CA THR A 54 -1.68 -15.03 -0.62
C THR A 54 -0.89 -15.21 -1.91
N GLU A 55 -0.47 -14.13 -2.56
CA GLU A 55 0.31 -14.19 -3.80
C GLU A 55 1.68 -14.84 -3.59
N PHE A 56 2.37 -14.50 -2.50
CA PHE A 56 3.63 -15.16 -2.12
C PHE A 56 3.44 -16.66 -1.87
N THR A 57 2.32 -17.06 -1.26
CA THR A 57 1.99 -18.46 -0.99
C THR A 57 1.62 -19.21 -2.27
N ILE A 58 0.85 -18.58 -3.17
CA ILE A 58 0.49 -19.15 -4.48
C ILE A 58 1.77 -19.47 -5.26
N LEU A 59 2.71 -18.53 -5.31
CA LEU A 59 3.93 -18.70 -6.10
C LEU A 59 4.92 -19.68 -5.45
N SER A 60 5.02 -19.72 -4.13
CA SER A 60 5.86 -20.73 -3.45
C SER A 60 5.34 -22.15 -3.64
N ASN A 61 4.05 -22.32 -3.93
CA ASN A 61 3.43 -23.60 -4.27
C ASN A 61 3.30 -23.84 -5.79
N GLN A 62 3.94 -23.01 -6.62
CA GLN A 62 3.90 -23.11 -8.09
C GLN A 62 2.49 -23.08 -8.68
N LEU A 63 1.56 -22.41 -7.98
CA LEU A 63 0.20 -22.19 -8.45
C LEU A 63 0.15 -20.92 -9.32
N GLY A 64 -0.78 -20.88 -10.26
CA GLY A 64 -1.00 -19.69 -11.09
C GLY A 64 -1.71 -18.59 -10.31
N SER A 65 -1.14 -17.39 -10.27
CA SER A 65 -1.82 -16.20 -9.73
C SER A 65 -3.11 -15.90 -10.50
N ALA A 66 -4.06 -15.22 -9.87
CA ALA A 66 -5.19 -14.61 -10.55
C ALA A 66 -4.90 -13.15 -10.96
N MET A 67 -3.92 -12.50 -10.33
CA MET A 67 -3.54 -11.12 -10.60
C MET A 67 -2.71 -11.02 -11.88
N ARG A 68 -2.97 -9.97 -12.66
CA ARG A 68 -2.22 -9.63 -13.87
C ARG A 68 -1.18 -8.55 -13.56
N GLU A 69 -0.05 -8.62 -14.23
CA GLU A 69 1.10 -7.75 -13.97
C GLU A 69 0.93 -6.38 -14.64
N ARG A 70 1.29 -5.32 -13.91
CA ARG A 70 1.34 -3.94 -14.39
C ARG A 70 2.65 -3.26 -14.02
N ASP A 71 3.05 -2.29 -14.85
CA ASP A 71 4.16 -1.39 -14.55
C ASP A 71 3.73 -0.22 -13.64
N ASN A 72 4.68 0.68 -13.35
CA ASN A 72 4.44 1.87 -12.54
C ASN A 72 3.50 2.90 -13.19
N ALA A 73 3.50 2.98 -14.52
CA ALA A 73 2.58 3.82 -15.28
C ALA A 73 1.15 3.22 -15.32
N GLY A 74 0.99 1.96 -14.91
CA GLY A 74 -0.28 1.23 -14.94
C GLY A 74 -0.55 0.52 -16.26
N ASN A 75 0.44 0.43 -17.16
CA ASN A 75 0.33 -0.38 -18.37
C ASN A 75 0.42 -1.86 -18.01
N TRP A 76 -0.28 -2.68 -18.79
CA TRP A 76 -0.19 -4.12 -18.68
C TRP A 76 1.17 -4.64 -19.16
N ILE A 77 1.70 -5.64 -18.47
CA ILE A 77 2.96 -6.30 -18.85
C ILE A 77 2.65 -7.68 -19.43
N GLN A 78 3.23 -8.00 -20.58
CA GLN A 78 3.35 -9.37 -21.09
C GLN A 78 4.82 -9.78 -21.01
N ARG A 79 5.09 -10.99 -20.52
CA ARG A 79 6.44 -11.56 -20.44
C ARG A 79 6.62 -12.66 -21.47
N ALA A 80 7.75 -12.61 -22.17
CA ALA A 80 8.21 -13.68 -23.05
C ALA A 80 8.72 -14.89 -22.24
N ALA A 81 9.07 -15.98 -22.91
CA ALA A 81 9.54 -17.21 -22.26
C ALA A 81 10.84 -17.03 -21.47
N ASP A 82 11.68 -16.07 -21.87
CA ASP A 82 12.92 -15.66 -21.19
C ASP A 82 12.67 -14.64 -20.06
N GLY A 83 11.41 -14.28 -19.81
CA GLY A 83 10.99 -13.30 -18.81
C GLY A 83 11.00 -11.86 -19.26
N THR A 84 11.50 -11.54 -20.46
CA THR A 84 11.62 -10.16 -20.96
C THR A 84 10.25 -9.49 -20.99
N PRO A 85 10.06 -8.33 -20.30
CA PRO A 85 8.77 -7.66 -20.22
C PRO A 85 8.51 -6.78 -21.46
N THR A 86 7.26 -6.77 -21.93
CA THR A 86 6.74 -5.90 -22.99
C THR A 86 5.48 -5.20 -22.50
N THR A 87 5.34 -3.90 -22.77
CA THR A 87 4.17 -3.09 -22.39
C THR A 87 3.42 -2.50 -23.59
N ALA A 88 4.10 -2.32 -24.72
CA ALA A 88 3.52 -1.71 -25.91
C ALA A 88 2.40 -2.60 -26.51
N GLY A 89 1.20 -2.04 -26.63
CA GLY A 89 0.04 -2.71 -27.22
C GLY A 89 -0.55 -3.84 -26.38
N ILE A 90 -0.13 -3.98 -25.11
CA ILE A 90 -0.63 -5.03 -24.23
C ILE A 90 -1.96 -4.60 -23.59
N THR A 91 -2.93 -5.51 -23.64
CA THR A 91 -4.25 -5.34 -23.03
C THR A 91 -4.37 -6.24 -21.81
N GLU A 92 -5.41 -6.03 -20.99
CA GLU A 92 -5.67 -6.91 -19.86
C GLU A 92 -5.77 -8.37 -20.28
N ALA A 93 -6.42 -8.67 -21.41
CA ALA A 93 -6.59 -10.04 -21.87
C ALA A 93 -5.26 -10.75 -22.16
N THR A 94 -4.27 -10.01 -22.70
CA THR A 94 -2.97 -10.53 -23.13
C THR A 94 -1.86 -10.37 -22.09
N ALA A 95 -2.09 -9.64 -21.01
CA ALA A 95 -1.12 -9.43 -19.95
C ALA A 95 -0.73 -10.74 -19.27
N SER A 96 0.54 -10.89 -18.92
CA SER A 96 0.99 -12.01 -18.10
C SER A 96 0.40 -11.91 -16.70
N LYS A 97 0.05 -13.07 -16.15
CA LYS A 97 -0.27 -13.16 -14.73
C LYS A 97 1.01 -12.99 -13.92
N VAL A 98 0.84 -12.53 -12.68
CA VAL A 98 1.91 -12.50 -11.69
C VAL A 98 2.48 -13.92 -11.55
N GLY A 99 3.80 -14.05 -11.70
CA GLY A 99 4.43 -15.35 -11.90
C GLY A 99 5.94 -15.35 -11.68
N GLU A 100 6.61 -16.31 -12.32
CA GLU A 100 8.04 -16.60 -12.13
C GLU A 100 8.93 -15.37 -12.26
N TYR A 101 8.77 -14.58 -13.32
CA TYR A 101 9.62 -13.43 -13.60
C TYR A 101 9.10 -12.11 -13.01
N THR A 102 7.93 -12.11 -12.36
CA THR A 102 7.36 -10.88 -11.81
C THR A 102 8.25 -10.38 -10.68
N THR A 103 8.82 -9.19 -10.88
CA THR A 103 9.70 -8.57 -9.91
C THR A 103 8.90 -8.03 -8.73
N CYS A 104 9.52 -7.92 -7.56
CA CYS A 104 8.89 -7.29 -6.40
C CYS A 104 8.35 -5.90 -6.75
N TYR A 105 9.08 -5.13 -7.56
CA TYR A 105 8.67 -3.81 -8.00
C TYR A 105 7.36 -3.84 -8.81
N ASN A 106 7.31 -4.66 -9.87
CA ASN A 106 6.09 -4.75 -10.68
C ASN A 106 4.94 -5.37 -9.88
N PHE A 107 5.24 -6.26 -8.95
CA PHE A 107 4.24 -6.84 -8.05
C PHE A 107 3.57 -5.78 -7.16
N VAL A 108 4.34 -4.94 -6.46
CA VAL A 108 3.75 -3.90 -5.59
C VAL A 108 2.93 -2.90 -6.40
N TRP A 109 3.35 -2.61 -7.64
CA TRP A 109 2.60 -1.77 -8.57
C TRP A 109 1.31 -2.42 -9.07
N SER A 110 1.38 -3.68 -9.46
CA SER A 110 0.20 -4.48 -9.85
C SER A 110 -0.84 -4.48 -8.74
N LEU A 111 -0.39 -4.65 -7.49
CA LEU A 111 -1.28 -4.67 -6.33
C LEU A 111 -1.87 -3.29 -6.02
N LYS A 112 -1.07 -2.22 -6.09
CA LYS A 112 -1.57 -0.83 -5.98
C LYS A 112 -2.69 -0.59 -6.99
N LYS A 113 -2.43 -0.90 -8.27
CA LYS A 113 -3.40 -0.68 -9.35
C LYS A 113 -4.64 -1.55 -9.20
N HIS A 114 -4.52 -2.77 -8.69
CA HIS A 114 -5.66 -3.62 -8.38
C HIS A 114 -6.59 -2.95 -7.35
N PHE A 115 -6.06 -2.50 -6.21
CA PHE A 115 -6.86 -1.85 -5.17
C PHE A 115 -7.39 -0.47 -5.57
N GLU A 116 -6.66 0.27 -6.42
CA GLU A 116 -7.09 1.57 -6.93
C GLU A 116 -8.17 1.47 -8.03
N SER A 117 -8.20 0.37 -8.78
CA SER A 117 -9.17 0.16 -9.88
C SER A 117 -10.60 -0.16 -9.43
N ASN A 118 -10.79 -0.52 -8.16
CA ASN A 118 -12.12 -0.82 -7.61
C ASN A 118 -12.95 0.47 -7.44
N GLU A 119 -14.27 0.35 -7.53
CA GLU A 119 -15.19 1.43 -7.18
C GLU A 119 -14.94 1.86 -5.73
N ASN A 120 -14.59 3.14 -5.51
CA ASN A 120 -14.11 3.65 -4.22
C ASN A 120 -12.81 2.97 -3.72
N GLY A 121 -11.87 2.67 -4.63
CA GLY A 121 -10.54 2.15 -4.31
C GLY A 121 -9.81 2.97 -3.24
N PHE A 122 -8.83 2.39 -2.55
CA PHE A 122 -8.40 2.84 -1.23
C PHE A 122 -8.04 4.33 -1.13
N GLU A 123 -8.91 5.10 -0.48
CA GLU A 123 -8.76 6.54 -0.26
C GLU A 123 -8.22 6.85 1.14
N ASN A 124 -7.54 7.98 1.28
CA ASN A 124 -7.05 8.44 2.57
C ASN A 124 -8.25 8.92 3.44
N PRO A 125 -8.50 8.32 4.62
CA PRO A 125 -9.62 8.69 5.48
C PRO A 125 -9.53 10.10 6.09
N TRP A 126 -8.35 10.73 6.10
CA TRP A 126 -8.11 12.07 6.64
C TRP A 126 -8.02 13.14 5.56
N ILE A 127 -7.61 12.78 4.33
CA ILE A 127 -7.36 13.74 3.25
C ILE A 127 -8.21 13.37 2.04
N LYS A 128 -9.31 14.10 1.84
CA LYS A 128 -10.29 13.84 0.78
C LYS A 128 -9.67 13.94 -0.61
N GLY A 129 -10.09 13.03 -1.51
CA GLY A 129 -9.64 13.00 -2.90
C GLY A 129 -8.23 12.46 -3.10
N LYS A 130 -7.53 12.08 -2.02
CA LYS A 130 -6.20 11.50 -2.07
C LYS A 130 -6.26 9.98 -1.88
N LYS A 131 -5.37 9.25 -2.56
CA LYS A 131 -5.23 7.80 -2.37
C LYS A 131 -4.44 7.48 -1.10
N ALA A 132 -4.74 6.32 -0.51
CA ALA A 132 -4.03 5.84 0.67
C ALA A 132 -2.71 5.15 0.30
N ILE A 133 -2.63 4.45 -0.84
CA ILE A 133 -1.47 3.62 -1.20
C ILE A 133 -0.38 4.44 -1.89
N THR A 134 0.86 4.37 -1.39
CA THR A 134 2.04 4.99 -2.01
C THR A 134 3.13 3.95 -2.29
N ILE A 135 3.79 4.00 -3.46
CA ILE A 135 4.95 3.12 -3.77
C ILE A 135 6.22 3.97 -3.76
N ASP A 136 6.70 4.27 -2.56
CA ASP A 136 7.86 5.14 -2.37
C ASP A 136 8.93 4.48 -1.52
N THR A 137 10.16 4.98 -1.64
CA THR A 137 11.32 4.48 -0.91
C THR A 137 11.84 5.49 0.10
N GLU A 138 10.95 6.37 0.58
CA GLU A 138 11.31 7.42 1.50
C GLU A 138 11.15 6.96 2.95
N GLY A 139 11.91 7.61 3.82
CA GLY A 139 11.79 7.39 5.25
C GLY A 139 10.53 8.05 5.81
N ARG A 140 10.16 7.59 6.99
CA ARG A 140 8.93 7.99 7.70
C ARG A 140 8.68 9.49 7.78
N ALA A 141 9.73 10.31 7.83
CA ALA A 141 9.64 11.77 7.92
C ALA A 141 8.80 12.42 6.80
N ASN A 142 8.65 11.73 5.67
CA ASN A 142 7.93 12.23 4.49
C ASN A 142 6.48 11.72 4.40
N HIS A 143 6.06 10.83 5.30
CA HIS A 143 4.72 10.25 5.28
C HIS A 143 3.72 11.01 6.15
N LYS A 144 2.46 11.04 5.69
CA LYS A 144 1.33 11.70 6.35
C LYS A 144 0.34 10.68 6.90
N GLN A 145 -0.49 11.15 7.83
CA GLN A 145 -1.61 10.36 8.34
C GLN A 145 -2.49 9.83 7.18
N GLY A 146 -2.80 8.54 7.21
CA GLY A 146 -3.61 7.85 6.21
C GLY A 146 -2.82 7.22 5.06
N HIS A 147 -1.50 7.36 5.03
CA HIS A 147 -0.67 6.69 4.02
C HIS A 147 -0.47 5.20 4.34
N ILE A 148 -0.43 4.39 3.27
CA ILE A 148 -0.03 2.99 3.24
C ILE A 148 1.10 2.88 2.23
N GLN A 149 2.33 2.95 2.72
CA GLN A 149 3.53 2.81 1.93
C GLN A 149 3.78 1.32 1.65
N MET A 150 3.91 0.96 0.38
CA MET A 150 4.38 -0.36 -0.02
C MET A 150 5.71 -0.26 -0.74
N TYR A 151 6.67 -1.12 -0.37
CA TYR A 151 8.00 -1.09 -0.95
C TYR A 151 8.68 -2.44 -0.88
N CYS A 152 9.64 -2.64 -1.79
CA CYS A 152 10.55 -3.77 -1.76
C CYS A 152 11.69 -3.49 -0.77
N TYR A 153 12.06 -4.51 -0.01
CA TYR A 153 13.11 -4.38 1.00
C TYR A 153 13.84 -5.69 1.22
N LEU A 154 15.16 -5.67 1.09
CA LEU A 154 16.03 -6.73 1.56
C LEU A 154 16.76 -6.31 2.82
N THR A 155 16.94 -7.26 3.75
CA THR A 155 17.76 -7.07 4.95
C THR A 155 19.12 -6.50 4.58
N ASN A 156 19.56 -5.43 5.24
CA ASN A 156 20.80 -4.67 4.98
C ASN A 156 20.83 -3.85 3.67
N GLY A 157 19.76 -3.83 2.85
CA GLY A 157 19.68 -3.07 1.59
C GLY A 157 19.01 -1.71 1.65
N GLY A 158 18.20 -1.49 2.68
CA GLY A 158 17.37 -0.30 2.80
C GLY A 158 16.15 -0.32 1.87
N PHE A 159 15.42 0.80 1.85
CA PHE A 159 14.23 0.98 1.01
C PHE A 159 14.55 0.76 -0.48
N GLY A 160 13.62 0.11 -1.18
CA GLY A 160 13.71 -0.17 -2.62
C GLY A 160 14.72 -1.23 -3.01
N SER A 161 15.45 -1.83 -2.07
CA SER A 161 16.39 -2.91 -2.37
C SER A 161 15.66 -4.22 -2.67
N GLY A 162 16.16 -4.97 -3.66
CA GLY A 162 15.51 -6.19 -4.14
C GLY A 162 14.27 -5.93 -4.99
N SER A 163 14.11 -4.71 -5.52
CA SER A 163 13.03 -4.36 -6.44
C SER A 163 12.97 -5.29 -7.65
N GLY A 164 14.13 -5.62 -8.21
CA GLY A 164 14.25 -6.59 -9.29
C GLY A 164 14.30 -8.06 -8.85
N CYS A 165 14.05 -8.37 -7.58
CA CYS A 165 13.98 -9.76 -7.16
C CYS A 165 12.61 -10.34 -7.54
N ALA A 166 12.59 -11.46 -8.26
CA ALA A 166 11.36 -12.17 -8.58
C ALA A 166 10.63 -12.61 -7.30
N ILE A 167 9.33 -12.38 -7.19
CA ILE A 167 8.56 -12.77 -5.99
C ILE A 167 8.45 -14.29 -5.82
N SER A 168 8.59 -15.04 -6.91
CA SER A 168 8.64 -16.50 -6.96
C SER A 168 9.94 -17.09 -6.37
N SER A 169 11.01 -16.29 -6.29
CA SER A 169 12.34 -16.77 -5.86
C SER A 169 12.39 -17.27 -4.42
N GLY A 170 11.37 -16.97 -3.60
CA GLY A 170 11.41 -17.16 -2.14
C GLY A 170 12.32 -16.17 -1.41
N ALA A 171 13.09 -15.38 -2.15
CA ALA A 171 14.01 -14.36 -1.66
C ALA A 171 13.32 -12.98 -1.57
N ALA A 172 12.47 -12.61 -2.52
CA ALA A 172 11.85 -11.29 -2.52
C ALA A 172 11.15 -10.96 -1.18
N ALA A 173 11.18 -9.69 -0.81
CA ALA A 173 10.48 -9.21 0.38
C ALA A 173 9.78 -7.89 0.07
N ALA A 174 8.50 -7.83 0.43
CA ALA A 174 7.68 -6.64 0.38
C ALA A 174 7.38 -6.18 1.81
N ARG A 175 7.19 -4.88 1.96
CA ARG A 175 6.80 -4.23 3.21
C ARG A 175 5.53 -3.44 2.96
N VAL A 176 4.63 -3.49 3.94
CA VAL A 176 3.43 -2.65 3.96
C VAL A 176 3.48 -1.86 5.25
N HIS A 177 3.65 -0.55 5.14
CA HIS A 177 3.80 0.36 6.27
C HIS A 177 2.69 1.41 6.25
N THR A 178 1.81 1.34 7.23
CA THR A 178 0.66 2.22 7.39
C THR A 178 0.90 3.26 8.48
N TYR A 179 0.52 4.51 8.22
CA TYR A 179 0.74 5.66 9.10
C TYR A 179 -0.57 6.20 9.66
N PHE A 180 -0.80 6.06 10.97
CA PHE A 180 -2.00 6.61 11.64
C PHE A 180 -1.81 8.04 12.14
N THR A 181 -0.59 8.55 12.07
CA THR A 181 -0.23 9.94 12.39
C THR A 181 0.86 10.39 11.44
N ASP A 182 1.01 11.70 11.26
CA ASP A 182 2.14 12.27 10.53
C ASP A 182 3.47 11.73 11.05
N ARG A 183 4.35 11.41 10.09
CA ARG A 183 5.70 10.87 10.27
C ARG A 183 5.84 9.51 10.93
N GLY A 184 4.75 8.93 11.47
CA GLY A 184 4.80 7.69 12.25
C GLY A 184 5.71 7.80 13.48
N SER A 185 5.46 6.99 14.49
CA SER A 185 6.39 6.82 15.62
C SER A 185 6.09 5.45 16.19
N GLN A 186 7.10 4.56 16.27
CA GLN A 186 6.92 3.21 16.80
C GLN A 186 6.26 3.31 18.18
N GLY A 187 4.98 2.99 18.23
CA GLY A 187 4.18 3.02 19.44
C GLY A 187 3.62 1.63 19.63
N THR A 188 4.23 0.85 20.52
CA THR A 188 3.66 -0.41 20.99
C THR A 188 2.63 -0.07 22.07
N GLY A 189 1.36 -0.09 21.72
CA GLY A 189 0.26 0.24 22.62
C GLY A 189 -1.10 -0.01 21.97
N PRO A 190 -2.21 0.16 22.70
CA PRO A 190 -3.56 -0.12 22.21
C PRO A 190 -3.98 0.76 21.02
N ASN A 191 -3.27 1.85 20.74
CA ASN A 191 -3.45 2.71 19.57
C ASN A 191 -2.09 2.96 18.91
N PRO A 192 -1.58 2.01 18.12
CA PRO A 192 -0.28 2.18 17.49
C PRO A 192 -0.34 3.32 16.48
N LYS A 193 0.71 4.14 16.41
CA LYS A 193 0.79 5.27 15.45
C LYS A 193 1.17 4.80 14.05
N GLU A 194 1.59 3.55 13.91
CA GLU A 194 1.91 2.91 12.65
C GLU A 194 1.67 1.39 12.72
N MET A 195 1.49 0.75 11.57
CA MET A 195 1.49 -0.70 11.43
C MET A 195 2.45 -1.09 10.32
N VAL A 196 3.27 -2.12 10.56
CA VAL A 196 4.23 -2.62 9.57
C VAL A 196 4.09 -4.12 9.44
N ALA A 197 3.88 -4.58 8.21
CA ALA A 197 3.93 -5.99 7.86
C ALA A 197 5.21 -6.28 7.08
N TYR A 198 5.91 -7.32 7.51
CA TYR A 198 7.14 -7.82 6.90
C TYR A 198 6.81 -9.12 6.19
N ILE A 199 6.69 -9.08 4.86
CA ILE A 199 6.22 -10.23 4.07
C ILE A 199 7.35 -10.71 3.15
N GLY A 200 7.50 -12.03 3.06
CA GLY A 200 8.60 -12.67 2.35
C GLY A 200 9.96 -12.45 3.04
N GLY A 201 11.04 -12.59 2.27
CA GLY A 201 12.38 -12.20 2.69
C GLY A 201 13.31 -13.31 3.18
N GLY A 202 12.89 -14.58 3.14
CA GLY A 202 13.72 -15.80 3.26
C GLY A 202 14.89 -15.81 4.26
N ASN A 203 15.75 -16.83 4.15
CA ASN A 203 17.09 -16.81 4.77
C ASN A 203 18.10 -16.41 3.70
N PHE A 204 18.52 -15.15 3.71
CA PHE A 204 19.53 -14.66 2.77
C PHE A 204 20.95 -14.83 3.29
N SER A 205 21.89 -15.03 2.36
CA SER A 205 23.28 -14.70 2.63
C SER A 205 23.45 -13.20 2.85
N THR A 206 24.43 -12.78 3.63
CA THR A 206 24.76 -11.36 3.81
C THR A 206 25.48 -10.75 2.59
N ASN A 207 25.83 -11.56 1.58
CA ASN A 207 26.62 -11.17 0.42
C ASN A 207 25.74 -10.67 -0.75
N TRP A 208 25.99 -9.46 -1.25
CA TRP A 208 25.16 -8.80 -2.27
C TRP A 208 25.09 -9.53 -3.63
N PRO A 209 26.23 -9.89 -4.25
CA PRO A 209 26.24 -10.74 -5.42
C PRO A 209 25.41 -12.02 -5.28
N GLN A 210 25.53 -12.70 -4.13
CA GLN A 210 24.79 -13.92 -3.88
C GLN A 210 23.28 -13.65 -3.79
N LYS A 211 22.84 -12.58 -3.14
CA LYS A 211 21.41 -12.21 -3.12
C LYS A 211 20.82 -12.00 -4.51
N LYS A 212 21.58 -11.41 -5.43
CA LYS A 212 21.14 -11.23 -6.82
C LYS A 212 21.06 -12.56 -7.54
N SER A 213 22.06 -13.44 -7.33
CA SER A 213 22.02 -14.80 -7.85
C SER A 213 20.82 -15.59 -7.32
N ASP A 214 20.49 -15.45 -6.02
CA ASP A 214 19.32 -16.07 -5.39
C ASP A 214 18.00 -15.55 -6.00
N CYS A 215 18.01 -14.33 -6.53
CA CYS A 215 16.91 -13.71 -7.26
C CYS A 215 16.92 -13.99 -8.78
N GLY A 216 17.81 -14.88 -9.27
CA GLY A 216 17.86 -15.29 -10.68
C GLY A 216 18.66 -14.36 -11.61
N TRP A 217 19.41 -13.40 -11.08
CA TRP A 217 20.23 -12.49 -11.90
C TRP A 217 21.49 -13.20 -12.39
N ALA A 218 21.68 -13.25 -13.71
CA ALA A 218 22.88 -13.82 -14.32
C ALA A 218 24.13 -12.98 -14.04
N ASP A 219 24.03 -11.66 -14.18
CA ASP A 219 25.09 -10.72 -13.78
C ASP A 219 24.79 -10.10 -12.41
N SER A 220 25.36 -10.72 -11.38
CA SER A 220 25.22 -10.23 -10.00
C SER A 220 25.98 -8.92 -9.70
N SER A 221 26.82 -8.44 -10.62
CA SER A 221 27.48 -7.14 -10.52
C SER A 221 26.61 -5.99 -11.04
N ALA A 222 25.72 -6.26 -12.00
CA ALA A 222 24.87 -5.26 -12.64
C ALA A 222 23.88 -4.58 -11.69
N SER A 223 23.61 -3.29 -11.88
CA SER A 223 22.56 -2.55 -11.15
C SER A 223 21.17 -2.69 -11.78
N THR A 224 21.12 -3.09 -13.05
CA THR A 224 19.91 -3.25 -13.86
C THR A 224 20.02 -4.49 -14.73
N ASP A 225 18.89 -5.16 -14.97
CA ASP A 225 18.79 -6.35 -15.81
C ASP A 225 17.60 -6.20 -16.79
N PRO A 226 17.68 -6.70 -18.04
CA PRO A 226 16.59 -6.59 -19.01
C PRO A 226 15.27 -7.26 -18.60
N VAL A 227 15.33 -8.35 -17.84
CA VAL A 227 14.17 -9.13 -17.37
C VAL A 227 13.66 -8.59 -16.05
N TYR A 228 14.59 -8.27 -15.15
CA TYR A 228 14.29 -7.95 -13.75
C TYR A 228 14.30 -6.45 -13.42
N GLY A 229 14.73 -5.60 -14.35
CA GLY A 229 14.80 -4.15 -14.14
C GLY A 229 15.89 -3.77 -13.13
N ALA A 230 15.70 -2.67 -12.41
CA ALA A 230 16.68 -2.19 -11.44
C ALA A 230 16.67 -3.03 -10.15
N TRP A 231 17.85 -3.41 -9.66
CA TRP A 231 18.00 -4.12 -8.38
C TRP A 231 17.49 -3.27 -7.21
N LYS A 232 17.75 -1.96 -7.27
CA LYS A 232 17.31 -0.98 -6.30
C LYS A 232 16.60 0.15 -7.03
N VAL A 233 15.37 0.43 -6.62
CA VAL A 233 14.58 1.57 -7.12
C VAL A 233 14.59 2.67 -6.06
N THR A 234 14.54 3.91 -6.52
CA THR A 234 14.35 5.08 -5.66
C THR A 234 13.14 5.86 -6.19
N ASN A 235 12.10 5.97 -5.38
CA ASN A 235 10.87 6.71 -5.69
C ASN A 235 10.54 7.69 -4.57
N SER A 236 9.91 8.81 -4.93
CA SER A 236 9.43 9.81 -3.97
C SER A 236 7.94 9.69 -3.75
N ILE A 237 7.50 10.01 -2.54
CA ILE A 237 6.09 10.09 -2.20
C ILE A 237 5.36 11.18 -3.00
N LEU A 238 6.07 12.26 -3.37
CA LEU A 238 5.51 13.38 -4.12
C LEU A 238 5.21 13.04 -5.59
N SER A 239 5.93 12.06 -6.15
CA SER A 239 5.66 11.57 -7.52
C SER A 239 4.54 10.53 -7.56
N GLU A 240 4.24 9.91 -6.42
CA GLU A 240 3.35 8.75 -6.31
C GLU A 240 1.95 9.06 -5.84
N ALA A 241 1.88 10.12 -5.07
CA ALA A 241 0.73 10.58 -4.39
C ALA A 241 0.50 11.93 -5.06
N ASP A 242 -0.63 12.12 -5.76
CA ASP A 242 -1.13 13.45 -6.09
C ASP A 242 -1.38 14.20 -4.76
N TYR A 243 -0.38 14.42 -3.91
CA TYR A 243 -0.45 15.03 -2.58
C TYR A 243 0.06 16.46 -2.62
#